data_AF-A0A813BHV2-F1
#
_entry.id   AF-A0A813BHV2-F1
#
_cell.length_a   1.000
_cell.length_b   1.000
_cell.length_c   1.000
_cell.angle_alpha   90.00
_cell.angle_beta   90.00
_cell.angle_gamma   90.00
#
_symmetry.space_group_name_H-M   'P 1'
#
loop_
_entity.id
_entity.type
_entity.pdbx_description
1 polymer ?
#
loop_
_entity_poly.entity_id
_entity_poly.type
_entity_poly.pdbx_seq_one_letter_code
_entity_poly.pdbx_strand_id
1 'polypeptide(L)'
;MKVGETGYLKLADAKLDPEWRQGVVVDRSTDGALKIAVRITADEQHHCAAYFGFDAGKRHFILVAGGARQLVSACPEHHLALEMKASKLVEQASSFLQSCPADTSEEQVFATASEDLDNPKPTATRASVRTQQRPALDFEDGEDDESSSADSGSGEEDPVKVLLRAQKKLRDSTTDRGRGIAAATLDKGTKGRSRYPLLSTGSSRKKDEDHQDLKTALQQAASSTAVGSADDPLKTLLTLKVLETLKPKKKTRRRNPSSSASSLSSSSGGRDSRSAKDRGAAKALRQYHESKRRMFKRPLKHVRRYLKEVEEQLGGGDDIPYRLVDYTRKIYWGKQRTLQRVHVLLHEILRLMLQNRFEEAALQTVLSLRAVHQCSLDNGRWDLAWLLTHVEDPFQRRRWGGETQEVEVVAAYVKALEDLEKKTRQTRFFDGVQQEEEEQPDDKTSKGKPKGGKGGQKGSGESIDLLAQESGQVHPSHRNVFGREFDGALFPDMGLTPGVKYVEVHRQILADAQCMSRENTLEFGKIIPEQDLEKTTSTRSF
;
A
#
# COMPACT_ATOMS: atom_id res chain seq x y z
N MET A 1 34.10 -19.88 15.12
CA MET A 1 34.75 -18.74 15.78
C MET A 1 35.30 -19.17 17.13
N LYS A 2 36.61 -19.10 17.32
CA LYS A 2 37.32 -19.29 18.61
C LYS A 2 37.50 -17.94 19.31
N VAL A 3 37.65 -17.96 20.63
CA VAL A 3 38.02 -16.76 21.40
C VAL A 3 39.37 -16.24 20.90
N GLY A 4 39.46 -14.94 20.63
CA GLY A 4 40.62 -14.28 20.04
C GLY A 4 40.63 -14.20 18.51
N GLU A 5 39.69 -14.84 17.80
CA GLU A 5 39.53 -14.64 16.36
C GLU A 5 38.94 -13.25 16.08
N THR A 6 39.46 -12.62 15.03
CA THR A 6 38.96 -11.33 14.54
C THR A 6 37.96 -11.54 13.40
N GLY A 7 36.97 -10.66 13.31
CA GLY A 7 36.00 -10.68 12.23
C GLY A 7 35.35 -9.32 12.06
N TYR A 8 34.59 -9.17 10.98
CA TYR A 8 33.87 -7.95 10.66
C TYR A 8 32.40 -8.11 10.99
N LEU A 9 31.84 -7.10 11.65
CA LEU A 9 30.46 -7.07 12.10
C LEU A 9 29.82 -5.75 11.65
N LYS A 10 28.56 -5.84 11.21
CA LYS A 10 27.72 -4.67 10.93
C LYS A 10 26.89 -4.33 12.18
N LEU A 11 27.01 -3.11 12.69
CA LEU A 11 26.19 -2.65 13.82
C LEU A 11 24.82 -2.17 13.32
N ALA A 12 23.77 -2.40 14.11
CA ALA A 12 22.41 -2.00 13.74
C ALA A 12 22.13 -0.50 13.94
N ASP A 13 22.95 0.18 14.72
CA ASP A 13 22.76 1.59 15.06
C ASP A 13 23.19 2.51 13.92
N ALA A 14 22.22 3.13 13.26
CA ALA A 14 22.42 4.06 12.14
C ALA A 14 23.21 5.34 12.47
N LYS A 15 23.62 5.54 13.73
CA LYS A 15 24.40 6.70 14.19
C LYS A 15 25.92 6.43 14.23
N LEU A 16 26.33 5.19 13.97
CA LEU A 16 27.73 4.77 13.99
C LEU A 16 28.24 4.71 12.56
N ASP A 17 29.13 5.65 12.20
CA ASP A 17 29.74 5.73 10.87
C ASP A 17 31.26 5.52 11.00
N PRO A 18 31.84 4.44 10.46
CA PRO A 18 31.23 3.42 9.59
C PRO A 18 30.40 2.36 10.33
N GLU A 19 29.38 1.84 9.62
CA GLU A 19 28.49 0.75 10.07
C GLU A 19 29.25 -0.58 10.29
N TRP A 20 30.26 -0.83 9.45
CA TRP A 20 31.10 -2.02 9.52
C TRP A 20 32.30 -1.79 10.42
N ARG A 21 32.54 -2.74 11.34
CA ARG A 21 33.66 -2.64 12.29
C ARG A 21 34.35 -3.97 12.46
N GLN A 22 35.66 -3.89 12.64
CA GLN A 22 36.47 -5.04 13.01
C GLN A 22 36.32 -5.28 14.53
N GLY A 23 35.85 -6.47 14.89
CA GLY A 23 35.69 -6.91 16.26
C GLY A 23 36.53 -8.15 16.58
N VAL A 24 36.73 -8.41 17.87
CA VAL A 24 37.39 -9.61 18.39
C VAL A 24 36.44 -10.38 19.28
N VAL A 25 36.36 -11.69 19.11
CA VAL A 25 35.55 -12.56 19.96
C VAL A 25 36.23 -12.68 21.33
N VAL A 26 35.60 -12.17 22.38
CA VAL A 26 36.12 -12.18 23.75
C VAL A 26 35.63 -13.42 24.51
N ASP A 27 34.35 -13.72 24.39
CA ASP A 27 33.71 -14.79 25.16
C ASP A 27 32.62 -15.47 24.33
N ARG A 28 32.35 -16.74 24.66
CA ARG A 28 31.36 -17.58 24.00
C ARG A 28 30.36 -18.06 25.04
N SER A 29 29.14 -17.52 24.96
CA SER A 29 28.03 -17.99 25.77
C SER A 29 27.65 -19.43 25.40
N THR A 30 27.11 -20.17 26.36
CA THR A 30 26.58 -21.53 26.18
C THR A 30 25.49 -21.59 25.12
N ASP A 31 24.74 -20.51 24.94
CA ASP A 31 23.61 -20.42 24.01
C ASP A 31 24.05 -20.20 22.56
N GLY A 32 25.37 -20.15 22.31
CA GLY A 32 25.95 -19.89 20.99
C GLY A 32 26.05 -18.41 20.63
N ALA A 33 25.59 -17.51 21.50
CA ALA A 33 25.87 -16.08 21.40
C ALA A 33 27.35 -15.79 21.69
N LEU A 34 27.95 -14.92 20.89
CA LEU A 34 29.33 -14.46 21.03
C LEU A 34 29.31 -13.04 21.59
N LYS A 35 30.20 -12.76 22.55
CA LYS A 35 30.50 -11.41 23.00
C LYS A 35 31.71 -10.90 22.21
N ILE A 36 31.48 -9.88 21.40
CA ILE A 36 32.45 -9.33 20.45
C ILE A 36 32.81 -7.93 20.93
N ALA A 37 34.09 -7.67 21.15
CA ALA A 37 34.55 -6.32 21.48
C ALA A 37 34.82 -5.52 20.20
N VAL A 38 34.21 -4.34 20.11
CA VAL A 38 34.27 -3.45 18.95
C VAL A 38 34.69 -2.06 19.39
N ARG A 39 35.54 -1.41 18.59
CA ARG A 39 36.04 -0.07 18.88
C ARG A 39 34.99 1.01 18.58
N ILE A 40 35.00 2.07 19.38
CA ILE A 40 34.21 3.29 19.18
C ILE A 40 35.13 4.52 19.07
N THR A 41 34.70 5.53 18.31
CA THR A 41 35.40 6.83 18.22
C THR A 41 35.00 7.74 19.39
N ALA A 42 35.81 8.76 19.70
CA ALA A 42 35.51 9.65 20.83
C ALA A 42 34.15 10.38 20.67
N ASP A 43 33.80 10.74 19.44
CA ASP A 43 32.55 11.46 19.13
C ASP A 43 31.30 10.59 19.38
N GLU A 44 31.43 9.28 19.21
CA GLU A 44 30.35 8.30 19.38
C GLU A 44 30.16 7.87 20.84
N GLN A 45 31.12 8.15 21.72
CA GLN A 45 31.09 7.71 23.12
C GLN A 45 29.83 8.20 23.85
N HIS A 46 29.35 9.40 23.55
CA HIS A 46 28.12 9.95 24.14
C HIS A 46 26.86 9.18 23.71
N HIS A 47 26.83 8.65 22.48
CA HIS A 47 25.71 7.86 21.98
C HIS A 47 25.74 6.43 22.51
N CYS A 48 26.94 5.90 22.77
CA CYS A 48 27.14 4.56 23.30
C CYS A 48 27.23 4.49 24.83
N ALA A 49 26.97 5.59 25.55
CA ALA A 49 27.06 5.63 27.02
C ALA A 49 26.09 4.64 27.72
N ALA A 50 25.02 4.23 27.04
CA ALA A 50 24.10 3.22 27.53
C ALA A 50 24.61 1.78 27.36
N TYR A 51 25.63 1.57 26.52
CA TYR A 51 26.16 0.24 26.24
C TYR A 51 27.30 -0.13 27.18
N PHE A 52 27.40 -1.42 27.43
CA PHE A 52 28.46 -1.97 28.26
C PHE A 52 29.81 -1.88 27.54
N GLY A 53 30.69 -1.00 28.01
CA GLY A 53 31.98 -0.70 27.40
C GLY A 53 33.11 -0.56 28.40
N PHE A 54 34.35 -0.65 27.90
CA PHE A 54 35.58 -0.56 28.68
C PHE A 54 36.67 0.17 27.90
N ASP A 55 37.67 0.64 28.65
CA ASP A 55 38.75 1.44 28.11
C ASP A 55 40.02 0.59 28.03
N ALA A 56 40.62 0.59 26.83
CA ALA A 56 41.83 -0.15 26.57
C ALA A 56 42.87 0.80 25.95
N GLY A 57 43.73 1.35 26.81
CA GLY A 57 44.72 2.35 26.43
C GLY A 57 44.08 3.72 26.21
N LYS A 58 44.15 4.25 24.99
CA LYS A 58 43.57 5.56 24.60
C LYS A 58 42.28 5.43 23.78
N ARG A 59 41.66 4.25 23.79
CA ARG A 59 40.50 3.93 22.96
C ARG A 59 39.41 3.28 23.79
N HIS A 60 38.17 3.58 23.41
CA HIS A 60 36.96 3.05 24.01
C HIS A 60 36.45 1.87 23.18
N PHE A 61 36.04 0.81 23.86
CA PHE A 61 35.47 -0.40 23.25
C PHE A 61 34.12 -0.71 23.89
N ILE A 62 33.17 -1.19 23.09
CA ILE A 62 31.91 -1.78 23.57
C ILE A 62 31.89 -3.28 23.35
N LEU A 63 31.14 -3.97 24.19
CA LEU A 63 30.78 -5.36 23.99
C LEU A 63 29.46 -5.45 23.22
N VAL A 64 29.51 -6.15 22.09
CA VAL A 64 28.40 -6.40 21.19
C VAL A 64 28.03 -7.87 21.28
N ALA A 65 26.74 -8.16 21.51
CA ALA A 65 26.21 -9.52 21.46
C ALA A 65 25.83 -9.86 20.01
N GLY A 66 26.38 -10.96 19.48
CA GLY A 66 26.10 -11.40 18.12
C GLY A 66 26.34 -12.90 17.90
N GLY A 67 25.75 -13.45 16.85
CA GLY A 67 25.94 -14.84 16.46
C GLY A 67 27.14 -15.03 15.52
N ALA A 68 27.67 -16.26 15.46
CA ALA A 68 28.76 -16.61 14.55
C ALA A 68 28.45 -16.35 13.06
N ARG A 69 27.15 -16.31 12.69
CA ARG A 69 26.69 -16.02 11.32
C ARG A 69 26.77 -14.54 10.93
N GLN A 70 26.81 -13.64 11.91
CA GLN A 70 26.87 -12.20 11.69
C GLN A 70 28.31 -11.69 11.52
N LEU A 71 29.31 -12.52 11.85
CA LEU A 71 30.71 -12.20 11.66
C LEU A 71 31.18 -12.69 10.28
N VAL A 72 31.74 -11.78 9.49
CA VAL A 72 32.33 -12.06 8.19
C VAL A 72 33.86 -12.02 8.30
N SER A 73 34.57 -12.91 7.61
CA SER A 73 36.04 -12.94 7.63
C SER A 73 36.71 -11.84 6.81
N ALA A 74 36.01 -11.29 5.81
CA ALA A 74 36.47 -10.20 4.95
C ALA A 74 35.38 -9.13 4.82
N CYS A 75 35.76 -7.85 4.96
CA CYS A 75 34.82 -6.74 4.83
C CYS A 75 34.80 -6.21 3.38
N PRO A 76 33.64 -6.13 2.72
CA PRO A 76 33.54 -5.55 1.39
C PRO A 76 33.54 -4.01 1.39
N GLU A 77 33.24 -3.36 2.53
CA GLU A 77 33.00 -1.92 2.65
C GLU A 77 34.00 -1.21 3.58
N HIS A 78 33.93 0.14 3.64
CA HIS A 78 34.71 0.97 4.55
C HIS A 78 34.41 0.58 6.00
N HIS A 79 35.46 0.30 6.79
CA HIS A 79 35.30 -0.22 8.15
C HIS A 79 36.27 0.40 9.16
N LEU A 80 35.86 0.41 10.42
CA LEU A 80 36.73 0.86 11.52
C LEU A 80 37.58 -0.31 12.04
N ALA A 81 38.91 -0.18 11.96
CA ALA A 81 39.85 -1.19 12.44
C ALA A 81 40.07 -1.14 13.96
N LEU A 82 40.40 -2.30 14.56
CA LEU A 82 40.61 -2.46 16.01
C LEU A 82 41.83 -1.67 16.53
N GLU A 83 42.84 -1.46 15.66
CA GLU A 83 44.12 -0.78 15.91
C GLU A 83 44.91 -1.30 17.16
N MET A 84 44.49 -2.40 17.78
CA MET A 84 45.12 -3.07 18.92
C MET A 84 45.35 -4.55 18.61
N LYS A 85 46.31 -5.18 19.28
CA LYS A 85 46.51 -6.64 19.17
C LYS A 85 45.36 -7.38 19.85
N ALA A 86 44.76 -8.34 19.14
CA ALA A 86 43.61 -9.11 19.62
C ALA A 86 43.85 -9.78 20.98
N SER A 87 45.04 -10.32 21.23
CA SER A 87 45.38 -11.00 22.51
C SER A 87 45.24 -10.08 23.72
N LYS A 88 45.82 -8.88 23.67
CA LYS A 88 45.74 -7.89 24.75
C LYS A 88 44.30 -7.44 25.01
N LEU A 89 43.53 -7.33 23.94
CA LEU A 89 42.15 -6.86 24.03
C LEU A 89 41.24 -7.93 24.66
N VAL A 90 41.45 -9.21 24.33
CA VAL A 90 40.73 -10.32 24.97
C VAL A 90 41.06 -10.39 26.45
N GLU A 91 42.33 -10.25 26.84
CA GLU A 91 42.74 -10.23 28.25
C GLU A 91 42.02 -9.12 29.02
N GLN A 92 42.08 -7.87 28.53
CA GLN A 92 41.42 -6.73 29.18
C GLN A 92 39.90 -6.87 29.25
N ALA A 93 39.28 -7.30 28.16
CA ALA A 93 37.83 -7.51 28.11
C ALA A 93 37.39 -8.66 29.03
N SER A 94 38.20 -9.73 29.15
CA SER A 94 37.92 -10.84 30.06
C SER A 94 38.08 -10.44 31.53
N SER A 95 39.10 -9.64 31.88
CA SER A 95 39.26 -9.08 33.22
C SER A 95 38.11 -8.14 33.56
N PHE A 96 37.65 -7.33 32.60
CA PHE A 96 36.50 -6.46 32.78
C PHE A 96 35.22 -7.27 33.05
N LEU A 97 34.95 -8.30 32.24
CA LEU A 97 33.80 -9.20 32.43
C LEU A 97 33.84 -9.94 33.78
N GLN A 98 35.03 -10.32 34.26
CA GLN A 98 35.19 -10.97 35.57
C GLN A 98 35.03 -10.00 36.74
N SER A 99 35.38 -8.72 36.55
CA SER A 99 35.25 -7.70 37.60
C SER A 99 33.80 -7.26 37.83
N CYS A 100 32.90 -7.53 36.88
CA CYS A 100 31.49 -7.20 37.02
C CYS A 100 30.76 -8.31 37.79
N PRO A 101 30.11 -7.98 38.93
CA PRO A 101 29.42 -8.96 39.76
C PRO A 101 28.26 -9.61 38.99
N ALA A 102 28.17 -10.94 39.08
CA ALA A 102 27.19 -11.75 38.35
C ALA A 102 25.72 -11.32 38.59
N ASP A 103 25.45 -10.68 39.73
CA ASP A 103 24.11 -10.21 40.12
C ASP A 103 23.64 -8.98 39.31
N THR A 104 24.52 -8.33 38.54
CA THR A 104 24.14 -7.22 37.61
C THR A 104 23.93 -7.68 36.17
N SER A 105 23.88 -9.00 35.93
CA SER A 105 23.69 -9.56 34.58
C SER A 105 22.38 -9.13 33.90
N GLU A 106 21.36 -8.74 34.66
CA GLU A 106 20.08 -8.25 34.11
C GLU A 106 20.14 -6.80 33.59
N GLU A 107 21.14 -6.00 33.97
CA GLU A 107 21.27 -4.59 33.54
C GLU A 107 22.32 -4.37 32.45
N GLN A 108 23.04 -5.41 32.02
CA GLN A 108 24.06 -5.27 30.97
C GLN A 108 23.39 -5.12 29.60
N VAL A 109 23.18 -3.88 29.17
CA VAL A 109 22.71 -3.55 27.82
C VAL A 109 23.87 -3.71 26.85
N PHE A 110 23.91 -4.85 26.15
CA PHE A 110 24.84 -5.07 25.05
C PHE A 110 24.30 -4.44 23.76
N ALA A 111 25.19 -3.87 22.96
CA ALA A 111 24.82 -3.51 21.59
C ALA A 111 24.52 -4.80 20.79
N THR A 112 23.56 -4.73 19.86
CA THR A 112 23.19 -5.88 19.02
C THR A 112 23.78 -5.76 17.63
N ALA A 113 24.35 -6.86 17.15
CA ALA A 113 24.78 -7.00 15.77
C ALA A 113 23.56 -6.98 14.83
N SER A 114 23.69 -6.33 13.67
CA SER A 114 22.63 -6.35 12.63
C SER A 114 22.41 -7.78 12.13
N GLU A 115 21.14 -8.18 11.96
CA GLU A 115 20.76 -9.48 11.39
C GLU A 115 20.76 -9.49 9.86
N ASP A 116 20.84 -8.32 9.21
CA ASP A 116 20.64 -8.16 7.76
C ASP A 116 21.93 -8.37 6.95
N LEU A 117 22.61 -9.52 7.13
CA LEU A 117 23.58 -9.99 6.15
C LEU A 117 22.86 -10.85 5.11
N ASP A 118 22.29 -10.18 4.11
CA ASP A 118 21.77 -10.82 2.90
C ASP A 118 22.93 -11.53 2.18
N ASN A 119 23.17 -12.79 2.54
CA ASN A 119 24.13 -13.62 1.81
C ASN A 119 23.68 -13.72 0.35
N PRO A 120 24.49 -13.30 -0.64
CA PRO A 120 24.16 -13.49 -2.05
C PRO A 120 24.13 -15.00 -2.34
N LYS A 121 22.93 -15.55 -2.46
CA LYS A 121 22.72 -16.97 -2.77
C LYS A 121 23.17 -17.23 -4.22
N PRO A 122 24.01 -18.24 -4.49
CA PRO A 122 24.44 -18.54 -5.84
C PRO A 122 23.25 -18.94 -6.71
N THR A 123 23.07 -18.24 -7.82
CA THR A 123 21.96 -18.38 -8.77
C THR A 123 22.04 -19.71 -9.53
N ALA A 124 21.12 -20.62 -9.24
CA ALA A 124 20.88 -21.82 -10.05
C ALA A 124 19.55 -21.66 -10.82
N THR A 125 19.67 -21.79 -12.13
CA THR A 125 18.62 -21.79 -13.15
C THR A 125 17.70 -23.03 -13.04
N ARG A 126 16.40 -22.88 -13.34
CA ARG A 126 15.68 -23.56 -14.46
C ARG A 126 14.15 -23.48 -14.31
N ALA A 127 13.50 -23.20 -15.43
CA ALA A 127 12.08 -22.95 -15.63
C ALA A 127 11.16 -24.20 -15.58
N SER A 128 9.87 -23.98 -15.33
CA SER A 128 8.79 -24.76 -15.96
C SER A 128 7.46 -24.00 -15.90
N VAL A 129 6.99 -23.63 -17.09
CA VAL A 129 5.70 -22.99 -17.39
C VAL A 129 4.59 -24.03 -17.35
N ARG A 130 3.45 -23.75 -16.69
CA ARG A 130 2.23 -24.55 -16.84
C ARG A 130 1.00 -23.66 -16.95
N THR A 131 0.48 -23.59 -18.16
CA THR A 131 -0.74 -22.90 -18.59
C THR A 131 -1.98 -23.66 -18.16
N GLN A 132 -2.97 -23.00 -17.54
CA GLN A 132 -4.36 -23.50 -17.51
C GLN A 132 -5.35 -22.35 -17.68
N GLN A 133 -6.21 -22.51 -18.69
CA GLN A 133 -7.36 -21.67 -19.03
C GLN A 133 -8.56 -22.01 -18.13
N ARG A 134 -9.43 -21.03 -17.87
CA ARG A 134 -10.82 -21.25 -17.46
C ARG A 134 -11.78 -20.22 -18.08
N PRO A 135 -13.08 -20.58 -18.21
CA PRO A 135 -14.01 -19.96 -19.13
C PRO A 135 -14.78 -18.77 -18.55
N ALA A 136 -15.28 -17.94 -19.46
CA ALA A 136 -16.08 -16.74 -19.26
C ALA A 136 -17.48 -17.04 -18.72
N LEU A 137 -18.00 -16.14 -17.87
CA LEU A 137 -19.41 -16.06 -17.49
C LEU A 137 -19.87 -14.61 -17.64
N ASP A 138 -20.94 -14.46 -18.44
CA ASP A 138 -21.64 -13.22 -18.75
C ASP A 138 -22.42 -12.70 -17.52
N PHE A 139 -22.46 -11.37 -17.39
CA PHE A 139 -23.19 -10.65 -16.34
C PHE A 139 -24.18 -9.69 -17.03
N GLU A 140 -25.47 -9.84 -16.74
CA GLU A 140 -26.51 -8.88 -17.12
C GLU A 140 -26.81 -7.93 -15.95
N ASP A 141 -27.07 -6.68 -16.33
CA ASP A 141 -27.32 -5.51 -15.48
C ASP A 141 -28.64 -5.61 -14.69
N GLY A 142 -28.66 -5.02 -13.50
CA GLY A 142 -29.85 -4.85 -12.68
C GLY A 142 -29.71 -3.63 -11.78
N GLU A 143 -30.40 -2.56 -12.17
CA GLU A 143 -30.47 -1.25 -11.55
C GLU A 143 -31.27 -1.24 -10.22
N ASP A 144 -30.88 -0.29 -9.37
CA ASP A 144 -31.62 0.49 -8.36
C ASP A 144 -32.42 -0.19 -7.22
N ASP A 145 -32.07 0.18 -5.99
CA ASP A 145 -33.04 0.81 -5.06
C ASP A 145 -32.33 1.37 -3.82
N GLU A 146 -32.50 2.67 -3.60
CA GLU A 146 -32.15 3.37 -2.37
C GLU A 146 -33.17 3.03 -1.28
N SER A 147 -32.71 2.65 -0.09
CA SER A 147 -33.53 2.82 1.10
C SER A 147 -32.70 2.91 2.37
N SER A 148 -32.57 4.14 2.84
CA SER A 148 -32.16 4.49 4.20
C SER A 148 -33.33 4.26 5.16
N SER A 149 -33.08 3.59 6.28
CA SER A 149 -33.93 3.76 7.46
C SER A 149 -33.07 3.76 8.72
N ALA A 150 -32.93 4.94 9.30
CA ALA A 150 -32.61 5.12 10.71
C ALA A 150 -33.75 4.54 11.55
N ASP A 151 -33.42 3.70 12.54
CA ASP A 151 -34.37 3.28 13.57
C ASP A 151 -33.69 3.42 14.93
N SER A 152 -33.97 4.56 15.56
CA SER A 152 -33.77 4.82 16.98
C SER A 152 -35.13 4.64 17.64
N GLY A 153 -35.28 3.59 18.45
CA GLY A 153 -36.54 3.29 19.13
C GLY A 153 -36.30 2.52 20.41
N SER A 154 -36.44 3.24 21.53
CA SER A 154 -36.34 2.83 22.92
C SER A 154 -37.07 1.53 23.26
N GLY A 155 -36.35 0.57 23.84
CA GLY A 155 -36.93 -0.57 24.55
C GLY A 155 -36.24 -0.71 25.89
N GLU A 156 -37.03 -0.70 26.97
CA GLU A 156 -36.60 -0.84 28.36
C GLU A 156 -35.60 -2.00 28.51
N GLU A 157 -34.39 -1.68 28.98
CA GLU A 157 -33.38 -2.70 29.23
C GLU A 157 -33.71 -3.45 30.53
N ASP A 158 -33.89 -4.77 30.39
CA ASP A 158 -33.99 -5.75 31.46
C ASP A 158 -32.90 -5.51 32.53
N PRO A 159 -33.27 -5.23 33.81
CA PRO A 159 -32.33 -4.77 34.85
C PRO A 159 -31.23 -5.79 35.14
N VAL A 160 -31.46 -7.08 34.85
CA VAL A 160 -30.47 -8.14 35.02
C VAL A 160 -29.31 -8.00 34.01
N LYS A 161 -29.60 -7.52 32.79
CA LYS A 161 -28.56 -7.27 31.77
C LYS A 161 -27.78 -6.00 32.06
N VAL A 162 -28.42 -5.00 32.66
CA VAL A 162 -27.75 -3.79 33.16
C VAL A 162 -26.80 -4.15 34.32
N LEU A 163 -27.23 -5.04 35.23
CA LEU A 163 -26.43 -5.48 36.38
C LEU A 163 -25.23 -6.35 35.96
N LEU A 164 -25.39 -7.20 34.94
CA LEU A 164 -24.29 -7.97 34.33
C LEU A 164 -23.30 -7.08 33.54
N ARG A 165 -23.77 -6.01 32.90
CA ARG A 165 -22.89 -4.99 32.28
C ARG A 165 -22.18 -4.14 33.33
N ALA A 166 -22.83 -3.83 34.45
CA ALA A 166 -22.25 -3.08 35.56
C ALA A 166 -21.18 -3.90 36.31
N GLN A 167 -21.41 -5.20 36.56
CA GLN A 167 -20.39 -6.09 37.12
C GLN A 167 -19.17 -6.25 36.20
N LYS A 168 -19.38 -6.24 34.88
CA LYS A 168 -18.27 -6.26 33.92
C LYS A 168 -17.48 -4.95 33.91
N LYS A 169 -18.15 -3.80 34.05
CA LYS A 169 -17.49 -2.49 34.18
C LYS A 169 -16.77 -2.29 35.51
N LEU A 170 -17.23 -2.89 36.61
CA LEU A 170 -16.54 -2.83 37.91
C LEU A 170 -15.25 -3.67 37.96
N ARG A 171 -15.16 -4.71 37.11
CA ARG A 171 -13.96 -5.56 37.03
C ARG A 171 -12.86 -4.95 36.17
N ASP A 172 -13.22 -4.05 35.26
CA ASP A 172 -12.28 -3.30 34.41
C ASP A 172 -11.83 -1.96 35.04
N SER A 173 -12.38 -1.54 36.19
CA SER A 173 -12.11 -0.23 36.81
C SER A 173 -11.21 -0.24 38.05
N THR A 174 -10.60 -1.38 38.42
CA THR A 174 -9.70 -1.49 39.58
C THR A 174 -8.22 -1.69 39.24
N THR A 175 -7.82 -1.45 37.99
CA THR A 175 -6.41 -1.39 37.60
C THR A 175 -6.10 -0.09 36.83
N ASP A 176 -6.44 1.05 37.41
CA ASP A 176 -5.81 2.30 36.96
C ASP A 176 -5.78 3.36 38.07
N ARG A 177 -4.65 3.42 38.77
CA ARG A 177 -4.05 4.64 39.34
C ARG A 177 -2.75 4.29 40.04
N GLY A 178 -1.63 4.49 39.34
CA GLY A 178 -0.33 4.49 39.99
C GLY A 178 0.88 4.45 39.07
N ARG A 179 1.29 5.64 38.60
CA ARG A 179 2.70 6.03 38.37
C ARG A 179 3.43 5.51 37.12
N GLY A 180 3.94 6.46 36.35
CA GLY A 180 5.31 6.40 35.83
C GLY A 180 5.44 6.26 34.32
N ILE A 181 5.85 7.36 33.69
CA ILE A 181 6.48 7.39 32.37
C ILE A 181 7.72 6.49 32.42
N ALA A 182 7.71 5.34 31.73
CA ALA A 182 8.89 4.50 31.55
C ALA A 182 8.83 3.79 30.19
N ALA A 183 9.97 3.85 29.50
CA ALA A 183 10.20 3.40 28.14
C ALA A 183 9.93 1.89 27.98
N ALA A 184 9.24 1.55 26.90
CA ALA A 184 8.93 0.17 26.53
C ALA A 184 10.21 -0.60 26.19
N THR A 185 10.57 -1.56 27.04
CA THR A 185 11.55 -2.61 26.76
C THR A 185 10.98 -3.55 25.68
N LEU A 186 11.70 -3.66 24.58
CA LEU A 186 11.29 -4.29 23.34
C LEU A 186 11.91 -5.68 23.25
N ASP A 187 11.31 -6.62 23.96
CA ASP A 187 11.63 -8.04 23.84
C ASP A 187 10.94 -8.58 22.56
N LYS A 188 11.72 -8.87 21.51
CA LYS A 188 11.21 -9.36 20.21
C LYS A 188 12.10 -10.44 19.63
N GLY A 189 11.66 -11.68 19.81
CA GLY A 189 11.94 -12.75 18.86
C GLY A 189 11.50 -12.36 17.44
N THR A 190 12.32 -12.76 16.46
CA THR A 190 12.26 -12.48 15.02
C THR A 190 10.96 -12.95 14.36
N LYS A 191 9.87 -12.22 14.61
CA LYS A 191 8.67 -12.27 13.77
C LYS A 191 8.94 -11.31 12.60
N GLY A 192 9.29 -11.87 11.44
CA GLY A 192 9.65 -11.14 10.22
C GLY A 192 8.79 -9.90 9.98
N ARG A 193 9.43 -8.78 9.68
CA ARG A 193 8.76 -7.51 9.40
C ARG A 193 7.76 -7.73 8.26
N SER A 194 6.48 -7.81 8.61
CA SER A 194 5.39 -7.89 7.65
C SER A 194 5.50 -6.74 6.65
N ARG A 195 5.60 -7.07 5.36
CA ARG A 195 5.72 -6.10 4.24
C ARG A 195 4.66 -4.99 4.29
N TYR A 196 3.50 -5.29 4.89
CA TYR A 196 2.44 -4.32 5.13
C TYR A 196 2.16 -4.21 6.64
N PRO A 197 2.60 -3.13 7.30
CA PRO A 197 2.41 -2.92 8.74
C PRO A 197 0.94 -2.95 9.15
N LEU A 198 0.06 -2.36 8.33
CA LEU A 198 -1.39 -2.26 8.60
C LEU A 198 -2.08 -3.64 8.74
N LEU A 199 -1.52 -4.68 8.12
CA LEU A 199 -2.09 -6.02 8.15
C LEU A 199 -1.60 -6.85 9.33
N SER A 200 -0.44 -6.49 9.90
CA SER A 200 0.20 -7.24 10.97
C SER A 200 -0.49 -7.07 12.33
N THR A 201 -1.10 -5.90 12.57
CA THR A 201 -1.65 -5.49 13.86
C THR A 201 -2.88 -6.27 14.32
N GLY A 202 -3.51 -7.05 13.44
CA GLY A 202 -4.75 -7.78 13.74
C GLY A 202 -4.62 -9.30 13.71
N SER A 203 -3.41 -9.88 13.66
CA SER A 203 -3.24 -11.31 13.84
C SER A 203 -3.16 -11.61 15.34
N SER A 204 -4.29 -12.04 15.89
CA SER A 204 -4.53 -12.33 17.31
C SER A 204 -3.75 -13.54 17.86
N ARG A 205 -2.49 -13.73 17.45
CA ARG A 205 -1.62 -14.79 18.00
C ARG A 205 -1.42 -14.66 19.51
N LYS A 206 -1.58 -13.47 20.07
CA LYS A 206 -1.52 -13.26 21.52
C LYS A 206 -2.58 -14.07 22.29
N LYS A 207 -3.75 -14.33 21.69
CA LYS A 207 -4.83 -15.05 22.39
C LYS A 207 -4.60 -16.56 22.54
N ASP A 208 -3.75 -17.15 21.69
CA ASP A 208 -3.42 -18.58 21.79
C ASP A 208 -2.19 -18.81 22.68
N GLU A 209 -1.21 -17.89 22.68
CA GLU A 209 -0.06 -17.89 23.60
C GLU A 209 -0.53 -17.69 25.07
N ASP A 210 -1.40 -16.70 25.34
CA ASP A 210 -1.96 -16.46 26.68
C ASP A 210 -2.77 -17.68 27.23
N HIS A 211 -3.41 -18.46 26.35
CA HIS A 211 -4.15 -19.67 26.75
C HIS A 211 -3.24 -20.88 26.99
N GLN A 212 -2.06 -20.92 26.38
CA GLN A 212 -1.05 -21.94 26.65
C GLN A 212 -0.30 -21.62 27.94
N ASP A 213 0.09 -20.36 28.15
CA ASP A 213 0.78 -19.89 29.36
C ASP A 213 -0.09 -20.00 30.61
N LEU A 214 -1.38 -19.70 30.51
CA LEU A 214 -2.31 -19.88 31.63
C LEU A 214 -2.55 -21.37 31.96
N LYS A 215 -2.44 -22.26 30.97
CA LYS A 215 -2.52 -23.71 31.18
C LYS A 215 -1.24 -24.25 31.82
N THR A 216 -0.06 -23.82 31.36
CA THR A 216 1.23 -24.25 31.92
C THR A 216 1.43 -23.69 33.33
N ALA A 217 1.04 -22.43 33.60
CA ALA A 217 1.08 -21.86 34.94
C ALA A 217 0.13 -22.59 35.91
N LEU A 218 -1.09 -22.93 35.47
CA LEU A 218 -2.03 -23.69 36.30
C LEU A 218 -1.55 -25.13 36.53
N GLN A 219 -0.91 -25.75 35.54
CA GLN A 219 -0.35 -27.10 35.65
C GLN A 219 0.90 -27.13 36.55
N GLN A 220 1.74 -26.09 36.50
CA GLN A 220 2.85 -25.90 37.44
C GLN A 220 2.33 -25.71 38.87
N ALA A 221 1.31 -24.87 39.07
CA ALA A 221 0.70 -24.64 40.39
C ALA A 221 0.04 -25.91 40.97
N ALA A 222 -0.56 -26.76 40.13
CA ALA A 222 -1.12 -28.04 40.54
C ALA A 222 -0.04 -29.09 40.86
N SER A 223 1.10 -29.04 40.17
CA SER A 223 2.22 -29.96 40.41
C SER A 223 3.04 -29.59 41.66
N SER A 224 3.14 -28.31 42.00
CA SER A 224 3.85 -27.85 43.19
C SER A 224 3.08 -28.12 44.50
N THR A 225 1.76 -28.37 44.42
CA THR A 225 0.96 -28.75 45.60
C THR A 225 1.03 -30.24 45.93
N ALA A 226 1.62 -31.07 45.07
CA ALA A 226 1.68 -32.53 45.28
C ALA A 226 2.86 -32.98 46.16
N VAL A 227 3.76 -32.07 46.55
CA VAL A 227 4.97 -32.42 47.31
C VAL A 227 5.02 -31.56 48.59
N GLY A 228 4.39 -32.04 49.67
CA GLY A 228 4.96 -31.80 51.01
C GLY A 228 4.11 -31.19 52.12
N SER A 229 2.84 -30.79 51.95
CA SER A 229 2.04 -30.29 53.09
C SER A 229 0.60 -30.78 53.06
N ALA A 230 0.23 -31.62 54.04
CA ALA A 230 -1.04 -32.34 54.11
C ALA A 230 -2.22 -31.53 54.70
N ASP A 231 -2.08 -30.21 54.90
CA ASP A 231 -2.92 -29.50 55.88
C ASP A 231 -4.03 -28.60 55.32
N ASP A 232 -4.45 -28.70 54.05
CA ASP A 232 -5.59 -27.87 53.60
C ASP A 232 -6.48 -28.52 52.53
N PRO A 233 -7.37 -29.46 52.90
CA PRO A 233 -8.26 -30.17 51.96
C PRO A 233 -9.20 -29.22 51.18
N LEU A 234 -9.47 -28.04 51.72
CA LEU A 234 -10.31 -27.00 51.12
C LEU A 234 -9.66 -26.35 49.88
N LYS A 235 -8.33 -26.16 49.88
CA LYS A 235 -7.61 -25.60 48.73
C LYS A 235 -7.58 -26.57 47.55
N THR A 236 -7.46 -27.87 47.82
CA THR A 236 -7.61 -28.92 46.80
C THR A 236 -9.02 -28.99 46.20
N LEU A 237 -10.06 -28.80 47.01
CA LEU A 237 -11.45 -28.76 46.52
C LEU A 237 -11.73 -27.52 45.67
N LEU A 238 -11.19 -26.36 46.07
CA LEU A 238 -11.32 -25.11 45.31
C LEU A 238 -10.62 -25.20 43.94
N THR A 239 -9.39 -25.71 43.92
CA THR A 239 -8.62 -25.90 42.68
C THR A 239 -9.27 -26.93 41.75
N LEU A 240 -9.83 -28.01 42.29
CA LEU A 240 -10.63 -28.98 41.51
C LEU A 240 -11.89 -28.36 40.91
N LYS A 241 -12.63 -27.52 41.64
CA LYS A 241 -13.81 -26.81 41.09
C LYS A 241 -13.43 -25.77 40.02
N VAL A 242 -12.30 -25.08 40.18
CA VAL A 242 -11.78 -24.16 39.15
C VAL A 242 -11.37 -24.95 37.90
N LEU A 243 -10.73 -26.11 38.05
CA LEU A 243 -10.42 -27.00 36.93
C LEU A 243 -11.66 -27.56 36.24
N GLU A 244 -12.73 -27.85 36.98
CA GLU A 244 -13.99 -28.34 36.42
C GLU A 244 -14.74 -27.27 35.61
N THR A 245 -14.73 -26.02 36.07
CA THR A 245 -15.33 -24.89 35.35
C THR A 245 -14.51 -24.46 34.13
N LEU A 246 -13.19 -24.67 34.15
CA LEU A 246 -12.28 -24.34 33.04
C LEU A 246 -12.11 -25.47 32.02
N LYS A 247 -12.51 -26.71 32.32
CA LYS A 247 -12.58 -27.77 31.31
C LYS A 247 -13.61 -27.35 30.26
N PRO A 248 -13.19 -27.02 29.02
CA PRO A 248 -14.13 -26.68 27.98
C PRO A 248 -15.02 -27.92 27.79
N LYS A 249 -16.33 -27.77 28.04
CA LYS A 249 -17.32 -28.81 27.72
C LYS A 249 -17.03 -29.28 26.31
N LYS A 250 -16.41 -30.46 26.18
CA LYS A 250 -16.17 -31.12 24.89
C LYS A 250 -17.54 -31.16 24.25
N LYS A 251 -17.72 -30.36 23.19
CA LYS A 251 -18.95 -30.29 22.42
C LYS A 251 -19.06 -31.64 21.72
N THR A 252 -19.61 -32.62 22.43
CA THR A 252 -19.92 -33.95 21.93
C THR A 252 -20.84 -33.73 20.75
N ARG A 253 -20.27 -33.93 19.55
CA ARG A 253 -20.99 -33.93 18.28
C ARG A 253 -21.93 -35.13 18.31
N ARG A 254 -23.06 -34.99 19.00
CA ARG A 254 -24.17 -35.94 18.99
C ARG A 254 -24.75 -35.96 17.58
N ARG A 255 -24.54 -37.08 16.90
CA ARG A 255 -25.42 -37.57 15.84
C ARG A 255 -26.82 -37.74 16.43
N ASN A 256 -27.83 -37.21 15.76
CA ASN A 256 -29.22 -37.55 16.01
C ASN A 256 -29.44 -39.07 15.85
N PRO A 257 -30.42 -39.62 16.58
CA PRO A 257 -31.62 -40.02 15.86
C PRO A 257 -32.92 -39.57 16.54
N SER A 258 -33.96 -39.77 15.75
CA SER A 258 -35.38 -39.43 15.80
C SER A 258 -36.17 -39.54 17.12
N SER A 259 -37.28 -38.78 17.06
CA SER A 259 -38.65 -39.05 17.52
C SER A 259 -39.14 -38.59 18.89
N SER A 260 -40.26 -37.84 18.76
CA SER A 260 -41.45 -37.69 19.60
C SER A 260 -41.44 -36.80 20.85
N ALA A 261 -42.26 -35.73 20.75
CA ALA A 261 -43.18 -35.13 21.73
C ALA A 261 -42.62 -34.75 23.11
N SER A 262 -42.95 -33.66 23.79
CA SER A 262 -43.88 -32.52 23.76
C SER A 262 -43.29 -31.61 24.87
N SER A 263 -43.27 -30.28 24.84
CA SER A 263 -44.38 -29.40 25.22
C SER A 263 -43.80 -27.99 25.43
N LEU A 264 -44.42 -27.00 24.79
CA LEU A 264 -44.74 -25.64 25.26
C LEU A 264 -43.85 -24.99 26.34
N SER A 265 -43.18 -23.88 25.99
CA SER A 265 -43.43 -22.53 26.54
C SER A 265 -42.24 -21.56 26.38
N SER A 266 -42.58 -20.26 26.28
CA SER A 266 -41.75 -19.05 26.39
C SER A 266 -40.87 -18.64 25.20
N SER A 267 -41.52 -17.90 24.30
CA SER A 267 -40.93 -17.09 23.23
C SER A 267 -40.31 -15.81 23.79
N SER A 268 -38.97 -15.74 23.83
CA SER A 268 -38.24 -14.48 23.97
C SER A 268 -37.07 -14.41 22.99
N GLY A 269 -37.20 -13.51 22.00
CA GLY A 269 -36.08 -12.79 21.40
C GLY A 269 -35.09 -13.55 20.51
N GLY A 270 -35.53 -14.52 19.70
CA GLY A 270 -34.69 -15.16 18.68
C GLY A 270 -34.92 -14.58 17.28
N ARG A 271 -34.36 -13.42 16.96
CA ARG A 271 -34.27 -12.96 15.55
C ARG A 271 -33.39 -13.95 14.76
N ASP A 272 -33.86 -14.36 13.59
CA ASP A 272 -33.14 -15.06 12.50
C ASP A 272 -33.09 -16.60 12.44
N SER A 273 -34.23 -17.31 12.62
CA SER A 273 -34.35 -18.74 12.23
C SER A 273 -35.32 -19.02 11.07
N ARG A 274 -35.73 -18.00 10.29
CA ARG A 274 -36.62 -18.17 9.12
C ARG A 274 -35.91 -18.52 7.80
N SER A 275 -34.60 -18.82 7.79
CA SER A 275 -33.83 -18.97 6.55
C SER A 275 -33.97 -20.34 5.83
N ALA A 276 -34.72 -21.30 6.40
CA ALA A 276 -34.83 -22.65 5.81
C ALA A 276 -35.77 -22.74 4.59
N LYS A 277 -36.56 -21.69 4.28
CA LYS A 277 -37.54 -21.71 3.17
C LYS A 277 -37.16 -20.88 1.94
N ASP A 278 -36.09 -20.11 2.00
CA ASP A 278 -35.65 -19.33 0.85
C ASP A 278 -34.83 -20.21 -0.10
N ARG A 279 -35.47 -20.69 -1.16
CA ARG A 279 -34.80 -21.35 -2.30
C ARG A 279 -34.69 -20.35 -3.46
N GLY A 280 -33.66 -20.52 -4.29
CA GLY A 280 -33.47 -19.70 -5.51
C GLY A 280 -32.98 -18.27 -5.24
N ALA A 281 -33.49 -17.32 -6.03
CA ALA A 281 -33.04 -15.92 -6.08
C ALA A 281 -33.08 -15.20 -4.72
N ALA A 282 -34.11 -15.47 -3.90
CA ALA A 282 -34.23 -14.87 -2.57
C ALA A 282 -33.05 -15.21 -1.64
N LYS A 283 -32.51 -16.45 -1.74
CA LYS A 283 -31.32 -16.85 -1.00
C LYS A 283 -30.07 -16.14 -1.50
N ALA A 284 -29.93 -15.96 -2.81
CA ALA A 284 -28.81 -15.26 -3.41
C ALA A 284 -28.78 -13.78 -2.98
N LEU A 285 -29.93 -13.09 -3.01
CA LEU A 285 -30.06 -11.71 -2.54
C LEU A 285 -29.73 -11.59 -1.05
N ARG A 286 -30.28 -12.47 -0.20
CA ARG A 286 -29.93 -12.49 1.24
C ARG A 286 -28.43 -12.70 1.44
N GLN A 287 -27.82 -13.64 0.71
CA GLN A 287 -26.39 -13.89 0.79
C GLN A 287 -25.56 -12.68 0.31
N TYR A 288 -26.01 -11.97 -0.71
CA TYR A 288 -25.40 -10.72 -1.18
C TYR A 288 -25.48 -9.61 -0.12
N HIS A 289 -26.65 -9.36 0.45
CA HIS A 289 -26.79 -8.35 1.51
C HIS A 289 -26.00 -8.72 2.77
N GLU A 290 -26.00 -9.99 3.16
CA GLU A 290 -25.17 -10.47 4.26
C GLU A 290 -23.68 -10.30 3.96
N SER A 291 -23.26 -10.60 2.73
CA SER A 291 -21.89 -10.36 2.26
C SER A 291 -21.52 -8.88 2.38
N LYS A 292 -22.36 -7.97 1.86
CA LYS A 292 -22.20 -6.51 1.97
C LYS A 292 -22.04 -6.09 3.43
N ARG A 293 -22.95 -6.52 4.31
CA ARG A 293 -22.87 -6.23 5.77
C ARG A 293 -21.58 -6.77 6.40
N ARG A 294 -21.12 -7.97 6.01
CA ARG A 294 -19.87 -8.57 6.52
C ARG A 294 -18.64 -7.78 6.05
N MET A 295 -18.64 -7.27 4.82
CA MET A 295 -17.55 -6.45 4.28
C MET A 295 -17.34 -5.18 5.10
N PHE A 296 -18.40 -4.42 5.36
CA PHE A 296 -18.32 -3.18 6.15
C PHE A 296 -18.02 -3.44 7.64
N LYS A 297 -18.43 -4.59 8.19
CA LYS A 297 -18.10 -4.97 9.58
C LYS A 297 -16.62 -5.30 9.78
N ARG A 298 -15.93 -5.82 8.78
CA ARG A 298 -14.52 -6.27 8.87
C ARG A 298 -13.75 -5.98 7.57
N PRO A 299 -13.56 -4.70 7.19
CA PRO A 299 -12.98 -4.34 5.89
C PRO A 299 -11.57 -4.90 5.70
N LEU A 300 -10.74 -4.84 6.74
CA LEU A 300 -9.36 -5.34 6.70
C LEU A 300 -9.26 -6.84 6.35
N LYS A 301 -10.27 -7.66 6.70
CA LYS A 301 -10.28 -9.08 6.34
C LYS A 301 -10.40 -9.27 4.83
N HIS A 302 -11.19 -8.41 4.18
CA HIS A 302 -11.38 -8.45 2.73
C HIS A 302 -10.15 -7.92 2.00
N VAL A 303 -9.52 -6.87 2.51
CA VAL A 303 -8.22 -6.39 2.00
C VAL A 303 -7.15 -7.49 2.09
N ARG A 304 -7.02 -8.17 3.23
CA ARG A 304 -6.09 -9.32 3.37
C ARG A 304 -6.40 -10.45 2.41
N ARG A 305 -7.69 -10.77 2.21
CA ARG A 305 -8.10 -11.82 1.27
C ARG A 305 -7.69 -11.44 -0.16
N TYR A 306 -7.97 -10.20 -0.56
CA TYR A 306 -7.59 -9.69 -1.87
C TYR A 306 -6.08 -9.75 -2.10
N LEU A 307 -5.27 -9.31 -1.12
CA LEU A 307 -3.82 -9.37 -1.24
C LEU A 307 -3.29 -10.81 -1.35
N LYS A 308 -3.90 -11.75 -0.62
CA LYS A 308 -3.57 -13.17 -0.74
C LYS A 308 -3.92 -13.73 -2.13
N GLU A 309 -5.04 -13.31 -2.71
CA GLU A 309 -5.42 -13.68 -4.08
C GLU A 309 -4.44 -13.09 -5.10
N VAL A 310 -3.99 -11.86 -4.89
CA VAL A 310 -2.95 -11.21 -5.73
C VAL A 310 -1.62 -11.95 -5.63
N GLU A 311 -1.20 -12.37 -4.43
CA GLU A 311 0.01 -13.17 -4.18
C GLU A 311 -0.05 -14.52 -4.89
N GLU A 312 -1.18 -15.23 -4.74
CA GLU A 312 -1.42 -16.53 -5.37
C GLU A 312 -1.37 -16.42 -6.91
N GLN A 313 -2.00 -15.39 -7.48
CA GLN A 313 -1.97 -15.17 -8.92
C GLN A 313 -0.60 -14.70 -9.41
N LEU A 314 0.13 -13.90 -8.64
CA LEU A 314 1.50 -13.50 -8.97
C LEU A 314 2.47 -14.69 -8.92
N GLY A 315 2.13 -15.75 -8.17
CA GLY A 315 3.04 -16.85 -7.86
C GLY A 315 4.16 -16.40 -6.92
N GLY A 316 3.96 -15.28 -6.24
CA GLY A 316 4.90 -14.75 -5.27
C GLY A 316 4.76 -15.52 -3.98
N GLY A 317 5.69 -16.44 -3.71
CA GLY A 317 5.93 -16.87 -2.34
C GLY A 317 6.46 -15.70 -1.50
N ASP A 318 6.50 -15.87 -0.18
CA ASP A 318 6.99 -14.84 0.76
C ASP A 318 8.39 -14.29 0.37
N ASP A 319 9.18 -15.09 -0.37
CA ASP A 319 10.54 -14.80 -0.78
C ASP A 319 10.67 -13.89 -2.00
N ILE A 320 9.64 -13.74 -2.85
CA ILE A 320 9.74 -12.94 -4.08
C ILE A 320 9.19 -11.52 -3.82
N PRO A 321 10.01 -10.46 -3.99
CA PRO A 321 9.50 -9.11 -3.96
C PRO A 321 8.59 -8.91 -5.17
N TYR A 322 7.34 -8.53 -4.92
CA TYR A 322 6.36 -8.25 -5.97
C TYR A 322 5.78 -6.85 -5.74
N ARG A 323 5.43 -6.15 -6.82
CA ARG A 323 4.67 -4.90 -6.74
C ARG A 323 3.20 -5.20 -7.02
N LEU A 324 2.30 -4.51 -6.30
CA LEU A 324 0.86 -4.61 -6.54
C LEU A 324 0.48 -4.26 -7.99
N VAL A 325 1.25 -3.37 -8.62
CA VAL A 325 1.07 -2.97 -10.02
C VAL A 325 1.29 -4.14 -10.99
N ASP A 326 2.14 -5.11 -10.65
CA ASP A 326 2.45 -6.26 -11.51
C ASP A 326 1.23 -7.16 -11.73
N TYR A 327 0.30 -7.18 -10.75
CA TYR A 327 -0.96 -7.89 -10.85
C TYR A 327 -1.80 -7.42 -12.04
N THR A 328 -1.75 -6.12 -12.32
CA THR A 328 -2.49 -5.50 -13.43
C THR A 328 -2.05 -6.05 -14.78
N ARG A 329 -0.80 -6.53 -14.92
CA ARG A 329 -0.29 -7.15 -16.15
C ARG A 329 -0.79 -8.58 -16.36
N LYS A 330 -1.23 -9.27 -15.31
CA LYS A 330 -1.76 -10.64 -15.39
C LYS A 330 -3.22 -10.69 -15.80
N ILE A 331 -3.99 -9.63 -15.52
CA ILE A 331 -5.40 -9.54 -15.91
C ILE A 331 -5.51 -9.29 -17.42
N TYR A 332 -6.42 -10.00 -18.09
CA TYR A 332 -6.76 -9.75 -19.49
C TYR A 332 -7.77 -8.61 -19.61
N TRP A 333 -7.33 -7.44 -20.08
CA TRP A 333 -8.16 -6.23 -20.20
C TRP A 333 -8.88 -6.08 -21.54
N GLY A 334 -8.57 -6.93 -22.53
CA GLY A 334 -9.14 -6.84 -23.88
C GLY A 334 -8.95 -5.46 -24.51
N LYS A 335 -10.04 -4.78 -24.86
CA LYS A 335 -10.04 -3.43 -25.46
C LYS A 335 -10.01 -2.29 -24.42
N GLN A 336 -10.20 -2.60 -23.13
CA GLN A 336 -10.40 -1.61 -22.07
C GLN A 336 -9.08 -1.11 -21.46
N ARG A 337 -8.22 -0.48 -22.26
CA ARG A 337 -6.94 0.06 -21.79
C ARG A 337 -7.09 1.21 -20.77
N THR A 338 -8.16 1.98 -20.90
CA THR A 338 -8.48 3.06 -19.97
C THR A 338 -8.77 2.52 -18.56
N LEU A 339 -9.50 1.42 -18.47
CA LEU A 339 -9.79 0.75 -17.20
C LEU A 339 -8.53 0.15 -16.58
N GLN A 340 -7.62 -0.39 -17.39
CA GLN A 340 -6.32 -0.86 -16.92
C GLN A 340 -5.51 0.25 -16.24
N ARG A 341 -5.50 1.47 -16.81
CA ARG A 341 -4.84 2.65 -16.21
C ARG A 341 -5.46 3.02 -14.86
N VAL A 342 -6.78 3.07 -14.78
CA VAL A 342 -7.50 3.34 -13.51
C VAL A 342 -7.16 2.28 -12.47
N HIS A 343 -7.10 1.00 -12.86
CA HIS A 343 -6.73 -0.09 -11.96
C HIS A 343 -5.31 0.05 -11.40
N VAL A 344 -4.35 0.50 -12.20
CA VAL A 344 -2.99 0.82 -11.71
C VAL A 344 -3.02 1.94 -10.68
N LEU A 345 -3.77 3.02 -10.92
CA LEU A 345 -3.89 4.13 -9.96
C LEU A 345 -4.52 3.68 -8.63
N LEU A 346 -5.56 2.85 -8.68
CA LEU A 346 -6.20 2.30 -7.48
C LEU A 346 -5.26 1.39 -6.68
N HIS A 347 -4.44 0.59 -7.36
CA HIS A 347 -3.41 -0.21 -6.70
C HIS A 347 -2.34 0.64 -6.01
N GLU A 348 -1.96 1.77 -6.63
CA GLU A 348 -0.99 2.69 -6.05
C GLU A 348 -1.54 3.35 -4.78
N ILE A 349 -2.81 3.78 -4.80
CA ILE A 349 -3.51 4.29 -3.62
C ILE A 349 -3.54 3.22 -2.52
N LEU A 350 -3.92 1.99 -2.85
CA LEU A 350 -3.95 0.88 -1.89
C LEU A 350 -2.56 0.61 -1.30
N ARG A 351 -1.50 0.68 -2.11
CA ARG A 351 -0.11 0.51 -1.67
C ARG A 351 0.25 1.56 -0.60
N LEU A 352 -0.04 2.84 -0.87
CA LEU A 352 0.24 3.94 0.06
C LEU A 352 -0.56 3.79 1.36
N MET A 353 -1.82 3.39 1.28
CA MET A 353 -2.66 3.09 2.46
C MET A 353 -2.09 1.95 3.31
N LEU A 354 -1.62 0.86 2.68
CA LEU A 354 -1.05 -0.29 3.39
C LEU A 354 0.29 0.03 4.08
N GLN A 355 0.99 1.06 3.60
CA GLN A 355 2.24 1.59 4.18
C GLN A 355 1.99 2.65 5.27
N ASN A 356 0.73 2.90 5.65
CA ASN A 356 0.33 3.94 6.61
C ASN A 356 0.68 5.38 6.17
N ARG A 357 0.87 5.63 4.87
CA ARG A 357 1.10 6.97 4.31
C ARG A 357 -0.22 7.56 3.82
N PHE A 358 -1.09 7.91 4.77
CA PHE A 358 -2.48 8.31 4.47
C PHE A 358 -2.58 9.65 3.74
N GLU A 359 -1.68 10.59 4.03
CA GLU A 359 -1.64 11.91 3.38
C GLU A 359 -1.29 11.78 1.90
N GLU A 360 -0.24 11.00 1.59
CA GLU A 360 0.15 10.70 0.21
C GLU A 360 -0.97 9.93 -0.52
N ALA A 361 -1.64 8.98 0.16
CA ALA A 361 -2.76 8.25 -0.43
C ALA A 361 -3.95 9.17 -0.75
N ALA A 362 -4.26 10.13 0.12
CA ALA A 362 -5.32 11.11 -0.11
C ALA A 362 -4.98 12.03 -1.28
N LEU A 363 -3.73 12.52 -1.35
CA LEU A 363 -3.24 13.30 -2.49
C LEU A 363 -3.34 12.49 -3.80
N GLN A 364 -2.85 11.26 -3.80
CA GLN A 364 -2.90 10.39 -4.98
C GLN A 364 -4.33 10.11 -5.42
N THR A 365 -5.27 10.01 -4.48
CA THR A 365 -6.71 9.87 -4.78
C THR A 365 -7.23 11.09 -5.53
N VAL A 366 -6.94 12.31 -5.05
CA VAL A 366 -7.35 13.55 -5.71
C VAL A 366 -6.73 13.69 -7.10
N LEU A 367 -5.43 13.39 -7.24
CA LEU A 367 -4.75 13.42 -8.55
C LEU A 367 -5.35 12.40 -9.52
N SER A 368 -5.68 11.19 -9.04
CA SER A 368 -6.33 10.15 -9.86
C SER A 368 -7.73 10.57 -10.30
N LEU A 369 -8.52 11.20 -9.42
CA LEU A 369 -9.83 11.74 -9.78
C LEU A 369 -9.74 12.86 -10.81
N ARG A 370 -8.78 13.78 -10.68
CA ARG A 370 -8.51 14.83 -11.67
C ARG A 370 -8.08 14.25 -13.02
N ALA A 371 -7.25 13.20 -13.02
CA ALA A 371 -6.85 12.50 -14.23
C ALA A 371 -8.05 11.83 -14.92
N VAL A 372 -8.93 11.16 -14.17
CA VAL A 372 -10.15 10.56 -14.72
C VAL A 372 -11.08 11.62 -15.31
N HIS A 373 -11.24 12.76 -14.62
CA HIS A 373 -12.01 13.89 -15.13
C HIS A 373 -11.41 14.45 -16.43
N GLN A 374 -10.09 14.71 -16.45
CA GLN A 374 -9.40 15.19 -17.66
C GLN A 374 -9.53 14.20 -18.82
N CYS A 375 -9.43 12.89 -18.55
CA CYS A 375 -9.65 11.86 -19.55
C CYS A 375 -11.07 11.92 -20.16
N SER A 376 -12.09 12.26 -19.36
CA SER A 376 -13.45 12.43 -19.87
C SER A 376 -13.58 13.64 -20.79
N LEU A 377 -12.91 14.75 -20.47
CA LEU A 377 -12.85 15.96 -21.31
C LEU A 377 -12.10 15.71 -22.62
N ASP A 378 -11.01 14.93 -22.57
CA ASP A 378 -10.18 14.62 -23.73
C ASP A 378 -10.70 13.44 -24.57
N ASN A 379 -11.98 13.08 -24.44
CA ASN A 379 -12.64 11.98 -25.17
C ASN A 379 -11.91 10.62 -25.04
N GLY A 380 -11.48 10.29 -23.82
CA GLY A 380 -10.81 9.02 -23.53
C GLY A 380 -9.30 9.02 -23.78
N ARG A 381 -8.70 10.15 -24.17
CA ARG A 381 -7.24 10.28 -24.28
C ARG A 381 -6.62 10.47 -22.90
N TRP A 382 -5.58 9.70 -22.62
CA TRP A 382 -4.92 9.68 -21.31
C TRP A 382 -3.55 10.37 -21.31
N ASP A 383 -3.04 10.81 -22.45
CA ASP A 383 -1.65 11.27 -22.54
C ASP A 383 -1.41 12.51 -21.66
N LEU A 384 -2.36 13.44 -21.61
CA LEU A 384 -2.32 14.61 -20.73
C LEU A 384 -2.81 14.29 -19.32
N ALA A 385 -3.92 13.55 -19.22
CA ALA A 385 -4.50 13.15 -17.94
C ALA A 385 -3.51 12.38 -17.06
N TRP A 386 -2.69 11.51 -17.65
CA TRP A 386 -1.74 10.69 -16.93
C TRP A 386 -0.58 11.50 -16.35
N LEU A 387 -0.15 12.58 -17.03
CA LEU A 387 0.89 13.48 -16.53
C LEU A 387 0.52 14.12 -15.18
N LEU A 388 -0.78 14.30 -14.91
CA LEU A 388 -1.29 14.82 -13.64
C LEU A 388 -1.08 13.85 -12.46
N THR A 389 -0.92 12.55 -12.74
CA THR A 389 -0.83 11.53 -11.69
C THR A 389 0.57 11.38 -11.11
N HIS A 390 1.60 11.86 -11.83
CA HIS A 390 3.02 11.66 -11.51
C HIS A 390 3.45 10.18 -11.34
N VAL A 391 2.65 9.22 -11.83
CA VAL A 391 2.97 7.79 -11.82
C VAL A 391 3.49 7.38 -13.21
N GLU A 392 4.32 6.35 -13.29
CA GLU A 392 4.76 5.77 -14.56
C GLU A 392 3.58 5.13 -15.31
N ASP A 393 3.39 5.48 -16.59
CA ASP A 393 2.29 4.91 -17.38
C ASP A 393 2.59 3.45 -17.73
N PRO A 394 1.72 2.48 -17.38
CA PRO A 394 1.90 1.07 -17.73
C PRO A 394 2.03 0.82 -19.24
N PHE A 395 1.51 1.73 -20.08
CA PHE A 395 1.57 1.62 -21.53
C PHE A 395 2.65 2.47 -22.17
N GLN A 396 3.31 3.34 -21.40
CA GLN A 396 4.43 4.10 -21.93
C GLN A 396 5.54 3.12 -22.22
N ARG A 397 5.74 2.87 -23.52
CA ARG A 397 6.87 2.11 -24.00
C ARG A 397 8.11 2.80 -23.47
N ARG A 398 9.04 2.01 -22.92
CA ARG A 398 10.38 2.49 -22.58
C ARG A 398 10.89 3.20 -23.83
N ARG A 399 10.97 4.54 -23.77
CA ARG A 399 11.24 5.37 -24.96
C ARG A 399 12.57 4.97 -25.60
N TRP A 400 13.47 4.45 -24.77
CA TRP A 400 14.83 4.11 -25.13
C TRP A 400 15.24 2.76 -24.53
N GLY A 401 15.92 1.94 -25.32
CA GLY A 401 16.45 0.65 -24.88
C GLY A 401 17.86 0.72 -24.27
N GLY A 402 18.56 1.85 -24.45
CA GLY A 402 19.94 2.07 -24.00
C GLY A 402 20.06 3.07 -22.85
N GLU A 403 21.29 3.44 -22.52
CA GLU A 403 21.58 4.48 -21.54
C GLU A 403 21.14 5.85 -22.10
N THR A 404 20.60 6.72 -21.25
CA THR A 404 20.13 8.05 -21.69
C THR A 404 21.24 8.86 -22.34
N GLN A 405 22.47 8.71 -21.84
CA GLN A 405 23.66 9.36 -22.39
C GLN A 405 23.93 8.92 -23.82
N GLU A 406 23.86 7.61 -24.11
CA GLU A 406 24.09 7.07 -25.45
C GLU A 406 23.03 7.59 -26.43
N VAL A 407 21.77 7.65 -25.99
CA VAL A 407 20.66 8.15 -26.80
C VAL A 407 20.81 9.64 -27.07
N GLU A 408 21.23 10.43 -26.09
CA GLU A 408 21.49 11.85 -26.26
C GLU A 408 22.64 12.10 -27.25
N VAL A 409 23.71 11.30 -27.16
CA VAL A 409 24.83 11.37 -28.12
C VAL A 409 24.37 11.00 -29.53
N VAL A 410 23.58 9.92 -29.68
CA VAL A 410 23.04 9.51 -30.99
C VAL A 410 22.07 10.56 -31.53
N ALA A 411 21.20 11.13 -30.69
CA ALA A 411 20.27 12.19 -31.10
C ALA A 411 21.01 13.46 -31.52
N ALA A 412 22.07 13.84 -30.80
CA ALA A 412 22.94 14.95 -31.17
C ALA A 412 23.67 14.68 -32.50
N TYR A 413 24.15 13.46 -32.72
CA TYR A 413 24.78 13.05 -33.97
C TYR A 413 23.82 13.10 -35.16
N VAL A 414 22.60 12.55 -35.03
CA VAL A 414 21.57 12.61 -36.09
C VAL A 414 21.19 14.05 -36.40
N LYS A 415 21.02 14.89 -35.39
CA LYS A 415 20.77 16.33 -35.58
C LYS A 415 21.92 17.03 -36.31
N ALA A 416 23.17 16.69 -36.00
CA ALA A 416 24.34 17.23 -36.69
C ALA A 416 24.39 16.80 -38.17
N LEU A 417 23.98 15.56 -38.49
CA LEU A 417 23.86 15.11 -39.87
C LEU A 417 22.76 15.87 -40.64
N GLU A 418 21.59 16.09 -40.04
CA GLU A 418 20.51 16.87 -40.66
C GLU A 418 20.93 18.33 -40.90
N ASP A 419 21.62 18.93 -39.94
CA ASP A 419 22.12 20.31 -40.08
C ASP A 419 23.21 20.41 -41.15
N LEU A 420 24.07 19.39 -41.29
CA LEU A 420 25.08 19.31 -42.35
C LEU A 420 24.43 19.09 -43.74
N GLU A 421 23.38 18.29 -43.83
CA GLU A 421 22.63 18.09 -45.07
C GLU A 421 21.89 19.37 -45.49
N LYS A 422 21.26 20.09 -44.54
CA LYS A 422 20.66 21.41 -44.78
C LYS A 422 21.68 22.43 -45.24
N LYS A 423 22.86 22.48 -44.60
CA LYS A 423 23.97 23.35 -45.04
C LYS A 423 24.42 22.99 -46.44
N THR A 424 24.66 21.71 -46.73
CA THR A 424 25.07 21.24 -48.06
C THR A 424 24.04 21.59 -49.13
N ARG A 425 22.74 21.47 -48.83
CA ARG A 425 21.67 21.92 -49.73
C ARG A 425 21.72 23.44 -49.93
N GLN A 426 21.88 24.22 -48.87
CA GLN A 426 22.01 25.69 -48.97
C GLN A 426 23.25 26.13 -49.76
N THR A 427 24.40 25.47 -49.59
CA THR A 427 25.62 25.79 -50.35
C THR A 427 25.43 25.54 -51.84
N ARG A 428 24.77 24.42 -52.22
CA ARG A 428 24.43 24.15 -53.63
C ARG A 428 23.48 25.18 -54.24
N PHE A 429 22.61 25.79 -53.44
CA PHE A 429 21.74 26.87 -53.91
C PHE A 429 22.47 28.20 -54.09
N PHE A 430 23.56 28.46 -53.36
CA PHE A 430 24.34 29.70 -53.48
C PHE A 430 25.38 29.65 -54.60
N ASP A 431 25.99 28.48 -54.83
CA ASP A 431 27.02 28.28 -55.86
C ASP A 431 26.45 28.37 -57.30
N GLY A 432 25.14 28.12 -57.46
CA GLY A 432 24.45 28.26 -58.74
C GLY A 432 24.01 29.69 -59.10
N VAL A 433 24.17 30.67 -58.21
CA VAL A 433 23.72 32.07 -58.45
C VAL A 433 24.88 33.01 -58.73
N GLN A 434 26.12 32.65 -58.37
CA GLN A 434 27.30 33.47 -58.65
C GLN A 434 27.98 33.18 -59.99
N GLN A 435 27.49 32.22 -60.78
CA GLN A 435 28.07 31.88 -62.08
C GLN A 435 27.38 32.55 -63.30
N GLU A 436 26.43 33.46 -63.08
CA GLU A 436 25.78 34.23 -64.16
C GLU A 436 26.06 35.75 -64.12
N GLU A 437 26.94 36.25 -63.25
CA GLU A 437 27.18 37.70 -63.08
C GLU A 437 28.56 38.19 -63.60
N GLU A 438 29.19 37.45 -64.52
CA GLU A 438 30.40 37.89 -65.22
C GLU A 438 30.33 37.62 -66.73
N GLU A 439 29.24 38.01 -67.39
CA GLU A 439 29.33 38.42 -68.80
C GLU A 439 28.21 39.40 -69.21
N GLN A 440 28.67 40.60 -69.59
CA GLN A 440 28.02 41.70 -70.31
C GLN A 440 27.20 42.78 -69.55
N PRO A 441 27.64 44.05 -69.64
CA PRO A 441 26.81 45.21 -69.37
C PRO A 441 25.97 45.60 -70.59
N ASP A 442 24.91 46.36 -70.31
CA ASP A 442 24.08 47.15 -71.24
C ASP A 442 23.06 46.39 -72.12
N ASP A 443 21.78 46.38 -71.71
CA ASP A 443 20.80 47.33 -72.28
C ASP A 443 19.48 47.34 -71.49
N LYS A 444 18.82 48.49 -71.57
CA LYS A 444 17.57 48.88 -70.93
C LYS A 444 16.41 48.03 -71.46
N THR A 445 15.42 47.75 -70.60
CA THR A 445 14.01 48.16 -70.74
C THR A 445 13.01 47.15 -70.15
N SER A 446 11.93 47.72 -69.63
CA SER A 446 10.58 47.14 -69.47
C SER A 446 10.21 46.41 -68.18
N LYS A 447 9.51 47.20 -67.34
CA LYS A 447 8.29 46.87 -66.59
C LYS A 447 7.65 45.51 -66.94
N GLY A 448 7.41 44.69 -65.90
CA GLY A 448 6.44 43.59 -65.99
C GLY A 448 6.22 42.87 -64.67
N LYS A 449 5.23 43.30 -63.87
CA LYS A 449 4.58 42.43 -62.88
C LYS A 449 3.87 41.28 -63.61
N PRO A 450 3.88 40.04 -63.11
CA PRO A 450 2.73 39.18 -63.23
C PRO A 450 2.13 38.86 -61.86
N LYS A 451 0.84 39.16 -61.80
CA LYS A 451 -0.13 38.80 -60.78
C LYS A 451 -0.75 37.48 -61.22
N GLY A 452 -0.82 36.49 -60.34
CA GLY A 452 -1.80 35.40 -60.45
C GLY A 452 -1.29 34.07 -61.02
N GLY A 453 -1.53 33.01 -60.25
CA GLY A 453 -1.29 31.62 -60.66
C GLY A 453 -2.01 30.67 -59.71
N LYS A 454 -3.35 30.70 -59.78
CA LYS A 454 -4.31 29.83 -59.09
C LYS A 454 -4.48 28.56 -59.93
N GLY A 455 -4.44 27.38 -59.32
CA GLY A 455 -4.98 26.14 -59.93
C GLY A 455 -3.95 25.04 -60.16
N GLY A 456 -3.76 24.18 -59.17
CA GLY A 456 -3.13 22.87 -59.30
C GLY A 456 -4.17 21.78 -59.04
N GLN A 457 -4.99 21.51 -60.05
CA GLN A 457 -6.00 20.47 -60.10
C GLN A 457 -5.30 19.11 -60.26
N LYS A 458 -5.32 18.27 -59.22
CA LYS A 458 -4.78 16.90 -59.29
C LYS A 458 -5.91 15.94 -59.62
N GLY A 459 -6.00 15.58 -60.89
CA GLY A 459 -6.79 14.45 -61.36
C GLY A 459 -6.07 13.15 -61.07
N SER A 460 -6.81 12.18 -60.55
CA SER A 460 -6.53 10.76 -60.75
C SER A 460 -7.87 10.10 -60.99
N GLY A 461 -8.20 9.92 -62.27
CA GLY A 461 -9.22 8.99 -62.70
C GLY A 461 -8.65 7.58 -62.64
N GLU A 462 -9.35 6.70 -61.96
CA GLU A 462 -9.37 5.28 -62.29
C GLU A 462 -10.83 4.84 -62.17
N SER A 463 -11.41 4.62 -63.35
CA SER A 463 -12.77 4.20 -63.60
C SER A 463 -12.83 2.68 -63.70
N ILE A 464 -13.59 2.04 -62.81
CA ILE A 464 -14.31 0.80 -63.11
C ILE A 464 -15.75 0.96 -62.65
N ASP A 465 -16.58 1.04 -63.68
CA ASP A 465 -18.02 0.97 -63.86
C ASP A 465 -18.93 0.16 -62.90
N LEU A 466 -20.09 0.79 -62.64
CA LEU A 466 -21.48 0.28 -62.70
C LEU A 466 -21.92 -0.73 -61.62
N LEU A 467 -23.08 -0.66 -60.94
CA LEU A 467 -24.40 -0.06 -61.15
C LEU A 467 -25.17 -0.15 -59.81
N ALA A 468 -25.84 0.91 -59.36
CA ALA A 468 -27.18 0.87 -58.74
C ALA A 468 -27.57 2.26 -58.23
N GLN A 469 -28.66 2.73 -58.81
CA GLN A 469 -29.37 3.97 -58.58
C GLN A 469 -30.42 3.72 -57.49
N GLU A 470 -30.35 4.42 -56.36
CA GLU A 470 -31.55 4.66 -55.54
C GLU A 470 -31.37 5.96 -54.74
N SER A 471 -32.30 6.87 -54.99
CA SER A 471 -32.50 8.13 -54.30
C SER A 471 -32.96 7.88 -52.86
N GLY A 472 -32.12 8.21 -51.89
CA GLY A 472 -32.51 8.25 -50.47
C GLY A 472 -31.85 9.44 -49.79
N GLN A 473 -32.65 10.40 -49.34
CA GLN A 473 -32.19 11.49 -48.49
C GLN A 473 -31.40 10.92 -47.31
N VAL A 474 -30.14 11.35 -47.18
CA VAL A 474 -29.30 11.04 -46.01
C VAL A 474 -29.86 11.83 -44.83
N HIS A 475 -30.69 11.19 -44.02
CA HIS A 475 -31.02 11.71 -42.69
C HIS A 475 -29.76 11.64 -41.82
N PRO A 476 -29.43 12.70 -41.05
CA PRO A 476 -28.32 12.65 -40.11
C PRO A 476 -28.62 11.60 -39.03
N SER A 477 -27.91 10.45 -39.06
CA SER A 477 -28.06 9.45 -38.00
C SER A 477 -27.40 9.96 -36.73
N HIS A 478 -28.15 9.97 -35.64
CA HIS A 478 -27.63 10.31 -34.32
C HIS A 478 -26.97 9.08 -33.71
N ARG A 479 -25.72 9.23 -33.27
CA ARG A 479 -24.98 8.21 -32.52
C ARG A 479 -25.00 8.56 -31.04
N ASN A 480 -25.28 7.58 -30.19
CA ASN A 480 -25.19 7.76 -28.74
C ASN A 480 -23.72 7.87 -28.28
N VAL A 481 -23.50 8.14 -27.00
CA VAL A 481 -22.16 8.25 -26.38
C VAL A 481 -21.31 6.98 -26.56
N PHE A 482 -21.95 5.85 -26.88
CA PHE A 482 -21.31 4.55 -27.14
C PHE A 482 -21.16 4.21 -28.63
N GLY A 483 -21.46 5.16 -29.53
CA GLY A 483 -21.30 4.99 -30.97
C GLY A 483 -22.34 4.11 -31.66
N ARG A 484 -23.43 3.74 -30.98
CA ARG A 484 -24.56 3.02 -31.59
C ARG A 484 -25.55 4.00 -32.20
N GLU A 485 -26.01 3.68 -33.39
CA GLU A 485 -27.05 4.43 -34.10
C GLU A 485 -28.41 4.10 -33.48
N PHE A 486 -29.24 5.11 -33.29
CA PHE A 486 -30.59 4.96 -32.73
C PHE A 486 -31.56 5.85 -33.52
N ASP A 487 -32.64 5.23 -34.00
CA ASP A 487 -33.74 5.88 -34.69
C ASP A 487 -34.86 6.21 -33.69
N GLY A 488 -34.75 7.37 -33.03
CA GLY A 488 -35.84 7.90 -32.22
C GLY A 488 -35.57 9.29 -31.66
N ALA A 489 -36.64 9.99 -31.29
CA ALA A 489 -36.54 11.28 -30.60
C ALA A 489 -36.05 11.03 -29.16
N LEU A 490 -34.92 11.63 -28.79
CA LEU A 490 -34.30 11.43 -27.47
C LEU A 490 -35.17 11.95 -26.32
N PHE A 491 -36.14 12.85 -26.58
CA PHE A 491 -37.08 13.39 -25.60
C PHE A 491 -38.41 13.81 -26.27
N PRO A 492 -39.37 12.90 -26.49
CA PRO A 492 -40.63 13.22 -27.16
C PRO A 492 -41.46 14.26 -26.39
N ASP A 493 -41.34 14.30 -25.06
CA ASP A 493 -42.15 15.17 -24.19
C ASP A 493 -41.72 16.64 -24.22
N MET A 494 -40.53 16.95 -24.76
CA MET A 494 -40.02 18.32 -24.83
C MET A 494 -40.30 19.04 -26.17
N GLY A 495 -41.03 18.40 -27.09
CA GLY A 495 -41.44 19.01 -28.37
C GLY A 495 -40.28 19.42 -29.29
N LEU A 496 -39.07 18.88 -29.08
CA LEU A 496 -37.88 19.24 -29.85
C LEU A 496 -37.88 18.52 -31.21
N THR A 497 -38.03 19.28 -32.29
CA THR A 497 -37.93 18.77 -33.66
C THR A 497 -36.46 18.53 -34.05
N PRO A 498 -36.18 17.54 -34.93
CA PRO A 498 -34.82 17.27 -35.40
C PRO A 498 -34.30 18.47 -36.20
N GLY A 499 -33.26 19.14 -35.69
CA GLY A 499 -32.62 20.29 -36.38
C GLY A 499 -32.17 21.41 -35.44
N VAL A 500 -32.67 21.47 -34.22
CA VAL A 500 -32.17 22.41 -33.20
C VAL A 500 -30.86 21.86 -32.63
N LYS A 501 -29.77 22.60 -32.81
CA LYS A 501 -28.44 22.19 -32.31
C LYS A 501 -28.53 22.02 -30.79
N TYR A 502 -28.22 20.81 -30.30
CA TYR A 502 -28.14 20.48 -28.88
C TYR A 502 -27.30 21.48 -28.05
N VAL A 503 -26.38 22.18 -28.71
CA VAL A 503 -25.55 23.24 -28.13
C VAL A 503 -26.40 24.41 -27.61
N GLU A 504 -27.44 24.85 -28.33
CA GLU A 504 -28.31 25.95 -27.89
C GLU A 504 -29.12 25.56 -26.65
N VAL A 505 -29.67 24.35 -26.60
CA VAL A 505 -30.45 23.84 -25.46
C VAL A 505 -29.56 23.67 -24.23
N HIS A 506 -28.35 23.13 -24.40
CA HIS A 506 -27.39 23.02 -23.30
C HIS A 506 -26.95 24.40 -22.77
N ARG A 507 -26.83 25.40 -23.66
CA ARG A 507 -26.53 26.78 -23.28
C ARG A 507 -27.67 27.40 -22.46
N GLN A 508 -28.91 27.11 -22.82
CA GLN A 508 -30.09 27.56 -22.09
C GLN A 508 -30.17 26.93 -20.70
N ILE A 509 -29.96 25.62 -20.59
CA ILE A 509 -29.95 24.91 -19.29
C ILE A 509 -28.85 25.45 -18.36
N LEU A 510 -27.67 25.77 -18.90
CA LEU A 510 -26.59 26.37 -18.12
C LEU A 510 -26.89 27.81 -17.71
N ALA A 511 -27.58 28.60 -18.55
CA ALA A 511 -28.03 29.94 -18.21
C ALA A 511 -29.09 29.92 -17.09
N ASP A 512 -30.05 29.00 -17.16
CA ASP A 512 -31.10 28.86 -16.16
C ASP A 512 -30.54 28.39 -14.81
N ALA A 513 -29.58 27.45 -14.82
CA ALA A 513 -28.88 27.01 -13.61
C ALA A 513 -28.05 28.13 -12.96
N GLN A 514 -27.42 29.00 -13.76
CA GLN A 514 -26.71 30.17 -13.25
C GLN A 514 -27.65 31.23 -12.68
N CYS A 515 -28.86 31.36 -13.23
CA CYS A 515 -29.88 32.27 -12.70
C CYS A 515 -30.35 31.82 -11.31
N MET A 516 -30.66 30.52 -11.16
CA MET A 516 -31.06 29.95 -9.87
C MET A 516 -29.96 30.03 -8.79
N SER A 517 -28.69 29.94 -9.19
CA SER A 517 -27.56 30.11 -8.26
C SER A 517 -27.47 31.53 -7.68
N ARG A 518 -27.87 32.57 -8.43
CA ARG A 518 -27.80 33.97 -7.97
C ARG A 518 -28.90 34.32 -6.99
N GLU A 519 -30.09 33.77 -7.19
CA GLU A 519 -31.24 33.98 -6.30
C GLU A 519 -30.99 33.36 -4.91
N ASN A 520 -30.39 32.17 -4.85
CA ASN A 520 -30.07 31.51 -3.58
C ASN A 520 -28.97 32.24 -2.77
N THR A 521 -28.06 32.98 -3.39
CA THR A 521 -27.05 33.76 -2.67
C THR A 521 -27.59 35.05 -2.02
N LEU A 522 -28.72 35.58 -2.49
CA LEU A 522 -29.31 36.80 -1.93
C LEU A 522 -30.11 36.55 -0.63
N GLU A 523 -30.61 35.33 -0.41
CA GLU A 523 -31.34 35.01 0.81
C GLU A 523 -30.43 34.63 2.00
N PHE A 524 -29.25 34.06 1.76
CA PHE A 524 -28.33 33.66 2.85
C PHE A 524 -27.55 34.83 3.49
N GLY A 525 -27.57 36.02 2.90
CA GLY A 525 -26.85 37.19 3.41
C GLY A 525 -27.53 37.96 4.56
N LYS A 526 -28.72 37.55 5.01
CA LYS A 526 -29.51 38.30 6.02
C LYS A 526 -29.53 37.71 7.43
N ILE A 527 -28.83 36.60 7.70
CA ILE A 527 -28.97 35.88 8.99
C ILE A 527 -27.61 35.57 9.62
N ILE A 528 -26.79 36.58 9.95
CA ILE A 528 -25.82 36.47 11.06
C ILE A 528 -25.68 37.85 11.72
N PRO A 529 -26.18 38.06 12.96
CA PRO A 529 -25.85 39.23 13.74
C PRO A 529 -24.45 39.08 14.36
N GLU A 530 -23.55 40.03 14.07
CA GLU A 530 -22.31 40.24 14.81
C GLU A 530 -22.63 40.59 16.27
N GLN A 531 -22.18 39.76 17.22
CA GLN A 531 -22.01 40.17 18.62
C GLN A 531 -20.65 39.70 19.14
N ASP A 532 -19.84 40.71 19.46
CA ASP A 532 -18.92 40.83 20.59
C ASP A 532 -17.90 39.71 20.86
N LEU A 533 -16.70 39.88 20.28
CA LEU A 533 -15.47 39.27 20.77
C LEU A 533 -14.58 40.35 21.40
N GLU A 534 -14.78 40.54 22.70
CA GLU A 534 -13.92 41.37 23.54
C GLU A 534 -12.54 40.73 23.76
N LYS A 535 -11.56 41.62 23.74
CA LYS A 535 -10.12 41.45 23.89
C LYS A 535 -9.74 40.79 25.22
N THR A 536 -8.87 39.78 25.19
CA THR A 536 -7.97 39.47 26.31
C THR A 536 -6.54 39.31 25.82
N THR A 537 -5.79 40.42 25.86
CA THR A 537 -4.33 40.44 25.83
C THR A 537 -3.82 40.11 27.23
N SER A 538 -3.21 38.94 27.43
CA SER A 538 -2.44 38.62 28.64
C SER A 538 -0.96 38.75 28.33
N THR A 539 -0.39 39.82 28.88
CA THR A 539 1.05 40.06 29.07
C THR A 539 1.61 39.08 30.09
N ARG A 540 2.75 38.44 29.78
CA ARG A 540 3.60 37.86 30.81
C ARG A 540 5.07 38.09 30.46
N SER A 541 5.69 38.92 31.30
CA SER A 541 7.13 39.17 31.41
C SER A 541 7.69 38.39 32.61
N PHE A 542 9.00 38.10 32.51
CA PHE A 542 9.90 37.31 33.36
C PHE A 542 9.93 35.80 33.11
#